data_AF-A0A841KUG4-F1
#
_entry.id   AF-A0A841KUG4-F1
#
_cell.length_a   1.000
_cell.length_b   1.000
_cell.length_c   1.000
_cell.angle_alpha   90.00
_cell.angle_beta   90.00
_cell.angle_gamma   90.00
#
_symmetry.space_group_name_H-M   'P 1'
#
loop_
_entity.id
_entity.type
_entity.pdbx_description
1 polymer ?
#
loop_
_entity_poly.entity_id
_entity_poly.type
_entity_poly.pdbx_seq_one_letter_code
_entity_poly.pdbx_strand_id
1 'polypeptide(L)'
;MENSRELKVIHIASCKGCGRPMKDEWHFCPHCTTKVEMQRCNCCSKEIKANWRFCPFCKTEVKKGRKQRLVFEHGNQWLKELLGQ
;
A
#
# COMPACT_ATOMS: atom_id res chain seq x y z
N MET A 1 38.24 -4.30 24.95
CA MET A 1 38.15 -2.92 24.43
C MET A 1 36.83 -2.81 23.70
N GLU A 2 36.04 -1.82 24.10
CA GLU A 2 34.69 -1.42 23.71
C GLU A 2 33.66 -2.48 23.29
N ASN A 3 32.79 -2.82 24.26
CA ASN A 3 31.47 -3.39 24.04
C ASN A 3 30.55 -2.30 23.44
N SER A 4 30.68 -2.09 22.12
CA SER A 4 29.85 -1.14 21.36
C SER A 4 28.39 -1.61 21.35
N ARG A 5 27.57 -1.00 22.20
CA ARG A 5 26.12 -1.14 22.16
C ARG A 5 25.60 -0.45 20.90
N GLU A 6 25.42 -1.21 19.85
CA GLU A 6 24.83 -0.77 18.59
C GLU A 6 23.38 -0.30 18.84
N LEU A 7 23.16 1.02 18.83
CA LEU A 7 21.83 1.61 18.95
C LEU A 7 21.04 1.29 17.67
N LYS A 8 20.21 0.24 17.71
CA LYS A 8 19.28 -0.07 16.62
C LYS A 8 18.20 1.02 16.53
N VAL A 9 18.24 1.80 15.44
CA VAL A 9 17.17 2.73 15.09
C VAL A 9 15.96 1.94 14.60
N ILE A 10 14.83 2.07 15.31
CA ILE A 10 13.58 1.44 14.93
C ILE A 10 12.72 2.47 14.19
N HIS A 11 12.41 2.21 12.93
CA HIS A 11 11.48 3.05 12.15
C HIS A 11 10.03 2.66 12.44
N ILE A 12 9.29 3.62 12.99
CA ILE A 12 7.87 3.47 13.36
C ILE A 12 7.01 4.23 12.35
N ALA A 13 6.00 3.56 11.81
CA ALA A 13 5.02 4.13 10.89
C ALA A 13 3.60 3.96 11.45
N SER A 14 2.68 4.87 11.09
CA SER A 14 1.27 4.75 11.48
C SER A 14 0.50 3.89 10.48
N CYS A 15 -0.34 2.98 10.97
CA CYS A 15 -1.20 2.17 10.13
C CYS A 15 -2.25 3.04 9.40
N LYS A 16 -2.41 2.85 8.08
CA LYS A 16 -3.45 3.55 7.30
C LYS A 16 -4.89 3.14 7.65
N GLY A 17 -5.08 1.95 8.23
CA GLY A 17 -6.40 1.41 8.56
C GLY A 17 -6.90 1.86 9.94
N CYS A 18 -6.07 1.69 10.98
CA CYS A 18 -6.44 1.99 12.37
C CYS A 18 -5.67 3.14 13.03
N GLY A 19 -4.69 3.73 12.35
CA GLY A 19 -3.86 4.83 12.90
C GLY A 19 -2.82 4.43 13.94
N ARG A 20 -2.81 3.18 14.43
CA ARG A 20 -1.87 2.73 15.46
C ARG A 20 -0.43 2.68 14.94
N PRO A 21 0.57 2.98 15.80
CA PRO A 21 1.98 2.84 15.43
C PRO A 21 2.32 1.36 15.23
N MET A 22 3.09 1.09 14.19
CA MET A 22 3.59 -0.24 13.87
C MET A 22 4.99 -0.14 13.27
N LYS A 23 5.74 -1.24 13.29
CA LYS A 23 7.05 -1.27 12.65
C LYS A 23 6.90 -1.13 11.15
N ASP A 24 7.78 -0.33 10.56
CA ASP A 24 7.74 -0.06 9.13
C ASP A 24 8.02 -1.33 8.31
N GLU A 25 8.72 -2.33 8.86
CA GLU A 25 9.04 -3.61 8.21
C GLU A 25 7.85 -4.58 8.11
N TRP A 26 6.75 -4.32 8.81
CA TRP A 26 5.63 -5.27 8.86
C TRP A 26 4.77 -5.21 7.60
N HIS A 27 4.43 -6.38 7.05
CA HIS A 27 3.52 -6.50 5.90
C HIS A 27 2.04 -6.39 6.27
N PHE A 28 1.70 -6.62 7.55
CA PHE A 28 0.34 -6.58 8.06
C PHE A 28 0.32 -5.85 9.41
N CYS A 29 -0.71 -5.03 9.64
CA CYS A 29 -0.94 -4.45 10.95
C CYS A 29 -1.46 -5.53 11.93
N PRO A 30 -0.83 -5.74 13.10
CA PRO A 30 -1.30 -6.75 14.05
C PRO A 30 -2.59 -6.35 14.78
N HIS A 31 -2.99 -5.08 14.72
CA HIS A 31 -4.18 -4.60 15.42
C HIS A 31 -5.46 -4.68 14.59
N CYS A 32 -5.35 -4.53 13.28
CA CYS A 32 -6.52 -4.42 12.39
C CYS A 32 -6.36 -5.18 11.08
N THR A 33 -5.32 -6.03 10.97
CA THR A 33 -4.98 -6.87 9.80
C THR A 33 -4.84 -6.14 8.46
N THR A 34 -4.86 -4.80 8.47
CA THR A 34 -4.67 -3.98 7.27
C THR A 34 -3.31 -4.26 6.65
N LYS A 35 -3.33 -4.66 5.38
CA LYS A 35 -2.13 -4.93 4.59
C LYS A 35 -1.37 -3.63 4.33
N VAL A 36 -0.06 -3.65 4.56
CA VAL A 36 0.83 -2.56 4.17
C VAL A 36 1.04 -2.64 2.67
N GLU A 37 0.54 -1.64 1.96
CA GLU A 37 0.67 -1.55 0.52
C GLU A 37 2.15 -1.34 0.15
N MET A 38 2.77 -2.39 -0.39
CA MET A 38 4.05 -2.33 -1.09
C MET A 38 3.78 -2.36 -2.59
N GLN A 39 4.56 -1.59 -3.33
CA GLN A 39 4.48 -1.54 -4.78
C GLN A 39 5.88 -1.57 -5.37
N ARG A 40 6.01 -2.01 -6.62
CA ARG A 40 7.28 -1.89 -7.35
C ARG A 40 7.36 -0.52 -8.01
N CYS A 41 8.54 0.09 -7.95
CA CYS A 41 8.79 1.31 -8.68
C CYS A 41 8.62 1.07 -10.19
N ASN A 42 7.86 1.92 -10.88
CA ASN A 42 7.64 1.80 -12.32
C ASN A 42 8.89 2.06 -13.18
N CYS A 43 9.94 2.65 -12.59
CA CYS A 43 11.19 2.96 -13.29
C CYS A 43 12.27 1.91 -13.04
N CYS A 44 12.52 1.55 -11.77
CA CYS A 44 13.61 0.65 -11.42
C CYS A 44 13.16 -0.73 -10.91
N SER A 45 11.85 -1.01 -10.90
CA SER A 45 11.23 -2.28 -10.49
C SER A 45 11.52 -2.76 -9.05
N LYS A 46 12.25 -1.97 -8.24
CA LYS A 46 12.52 -2.26 -6.83
C LYS A 46 11.25 -2.11 -6.00
N GLU A 47 11.13 -2.93 -4.97
CA GLU A 47 10.03 -2.86 -4.01
C GLU A 47 10.18 -1.64 -3.12
N ILE A 48 9.10 -0.85 -3.08
CA ILE A 48 9.01 0.40 -2.32
C ILE A 48 7.65 0.46 -1.64
N LYS A 49 7.54 1.28 -0.60
CA LYS A 49 6.26 1.43 0.09
C LYS A 49 5.34 2.36 -0.69
N ALA A 50 4.05 2.02 -0.75
CA ALA A 50 3.07 2.81 -1.48
C ALA A 50 2.71 4.15 -0.82
N ASN A 51 3.13 4.38 0.43
CA ASN A 51 2.98 5.67 1.10
C ASN A 51 4.12 6.64 0.77
N TRP A 52 5.21 6.19 0.14
CA TRP A 52 6.31 7.07 -0.25
C TRP A 52 5.93 7.88 -1.48
N ARG A 53 6.38 9.14 -1.51
CA ARG A 53 6.16 10.04 -2.66
C ARG A 53 7.18 9.81 -3.76
N PHE A 54 8.42 9.48 -3.40
CA PHE A 54 9.53 9.25 -4.33
C PHE A 54 10.22 7.92 -4.03
N CYS A 55 10.70 7.26 -5.08
CA CYS A 55 11.55 6.09 -4.96
C CYS A 55 12.95 6.52 -4.47
N PRO A 56 13.48 5.96 -3.36
CA PRO A 56 14.81 6.34 -2.87
C PRO A 56 15.94 5.85 -3.77
N PHE A 57 15.68 4.89 -4.66
CA PHE A 57 16.70 4.30 -5.52
C PHE A 57 16.89 5.04 -6.85
N CYS A 58 15.81 5.53 -7.45
CA CYS A 58 15.85 6.17 -8.77
C CYS A 58 15.21 7.56 -8.80
N LYS A 59 14.75 8.09 -7.65
CA LYS A 59 14.11 9.40 -7.49
C LYS A 59 12.79 9.58 -8.27
N THR A 60 12.31 8.55 -8.96
CA THR A 60 11.03 8.59 -9.67
C THR A 60 9.86 8.72 -8.71
N GLU A 61 8.86 9.52 -9.06
CA GLU A 61 7.62 9.66 -8.28
C GLU A 61 6.82 8.34 -8.25
N VAL A 62 6.32 8.00 -7.07
CA VAL A 62 5.55 6.77 -6.84
C VAL A 62 4.09 7.02 -7.20
N LYS A 63 3.70 6.63 -8.43
CA LYS A 63 2.32 6.75 -8.89
C LYS A 63 1.46 5.68 -8.22
N LYS A 64 0.52 6.09 -7.37
CA LYS A 64 -0.53 5.17 -6.87
C LYS A 64 -1.32 4.66 -8.07
N GLY A 65 -1.38 3.34 -8.24
CA GLY A 65 -2.23 2.72 -9.26
C GLY A 65 -3.68 3.17 -9.05
N ARG A 66 -4.24 3.92 -10.00
CA ARG A 66 -5.67 4.22 -9.98
C ARG A 66 -6.41 2.91 -10.18
N LYS A 67 -7.21 2.47 -9.20
CA LYS A 67 -8.20 1.42 -9.43
C LYS A 67 -9.14 1.94 -10.51
N GLN A 68 -9.02 1.41 -11.72
CA GLN A 68 -9.96 1.75 -12.78
C GLN A 68 -11.34 1.28 -12.32
N ARG A 69 -12.29 2.20 -12.23
CA ARG A 69 -13.70 1.85 -12.07
C ARG A 69 -14.13 1.26 -13.40
N LEU A 70 -14.13 -0.07 -13.49
CA LEU A 70 -14.68 -0.77 -14.65
C LEU A 70 -16.19 -0.55 -14.63
N VAL A 71 -16.69 0.26 -15.56
CA VAL A 71 -18.13 0.42 -15.81
C VAL A 71 -18.46 -0.52 -16.96
N PHE A 72 -19.26 -1.53 -16.68
CA PHE A 72 -19.80 -2.41 -17.72
C PHE A 72 -21.05 -1.74 -18.29
N GLU A 73 -21.03 -1.39 -19.58
CA GLU A 73 -22.13 -0.73 -20.29
C GLU A 73 -23.46 -1.50 -20.17
N HIS A 74 -23.38 -2.84 -20.11
CA HIS A 74 -24.52 -3.75 -19.99
C HIS A 74 -24.63 -4.42 -18.60
N GLY A 75 -23.93 -3.88 -17.60
CA GLY A 75 -24.01 -4.40 -16.23
C GLY A 75 -25.45 -4.37 -15.72
N ASN A 76 -25.91 -5.49 -15.14
CA ASN A 76 -27.25 -5.62 -14.57
C ASN A 76 -28.42 -5.52 -15.58
N GLN A 77 -28.19 -5.73 -16.87
CA GLN A 77 -29.28 -5.69 -17.86
C GLN A 77 -30.34 -6.78 -17.59
N TRP A 78 -29.92 -7.96 -17.11
CA TRP A 78 -30.81 -9.05 -16.67
C TRP A 78 -31.80 -8.64 -15.55
N LEU A 79 -31.45 -7.65 -14.71
CA LEU A 79 -32.35 -7.17 -13.66
C LEU A 79 -33.54 -6.40 -14.25
N LYS A 80 -33.38 -5.76 -15.41
CA LYS A 80 -34.48 -5.04 -16.07
C LYS A 80 -35.53 -6.01 -16.59
N GLU A 81 -35.08 -7.10 -17.22
CA GLU A 81 -35.94 -8.19 -17.67
C GLU A 81 -36.70 -8.84 -16.50
N LEU A 82 -36.03 -9.01 -15.35
CA LEU A 82 -36.63 -9.61 -14.15
C LEU A 82 -37.64 -8.67 -13.44
N LEU A 83 -37.44 -7.36 -13.55
CA LEU A 83 -38.32 -6.33 -12.97
C LEU A 83 -39.46 -5.92 -13.92
N GLY A 84 -39.54 -6.51 -15.12
CA GLY A 84 -40.64 -6.31 -16.06
C GLY A 84 -40.72 -4.91 -16.65
N GLN A 85 -39.58 -4.21 -16.81
CA GLN A 85 -39.47 -2.98 -17.59
C GLN A 85 -38.96 -3.23 -19.00
#